data_AF-A0A645G5Z4-F1
#
_entry.id   AF-A0A645G5Z4-F1
#
_cell.length_a   1.000
_cell.length_b   1.000
_cell.length_c   1.000
_cell.angle_alpha   90.00
_cell.angle_beta   90.00
_cell.angle_gamma   90.00
#
_symmetry.space_group_name_H-M   'P 1'
#
loop_
_entity.id
_entity.type
_entity.pdbx_description
1 polymer ?
#
loop_
_entity_poly.entity_id
_entity_poly.type
_entity_poly.pdbx_seq_one_letter_code
_entity_poly.pdbx_strand_id
1 'polypeptide(L)'
;MQCAVIEFARNVLGWKTADSTEVDEKTEYPVIHWMPDQKDIKNLGGTMRLGAYECQIAENSFARKAYSEAVIWERHRHRFEFNNNYREALTNAGLTITGLSPDGRLVEMVENQNNRWFVGVQFHPEFKSRPNRPHPLFRDFVSEALKTEIEL
;
A
#
# COMPACT_ATOMS: atom_id res chain seq x y z
N MET A 1 -1.86 -3.86 2.28
CA MET A 1 -0.55 -3.15 2.36
C MET A 1 0.05 -3.15 3.76
N GLN A 2 -0.71 -2.80 4.80
CA GLN A 2 -0.24 -2.60 6.17
C GLN A 2 0.71 -3.70 6.72
N CYS A 3 0.31 -4.98 6.66
CA CYS A 3 1.15 -6.07 7.15
C CYS A 3 2.49 -6.18 6.42
N ALA A 4 2.55 -5.85 5.12
CA ALA A 4 3.80 -5.86 4.37
C ALA A 4 4.78 -4.80 4.89
N VAL A 5 4.28 -3.61 5.26
CA VAL A 5 5.10 -2.55 5.84
C VAL A 5 5.60 -2.94 7.23
N ILE A 6 4.73 -3.53 8.06
CA ILE A 6 5.07 -4.02 9.40
C ILE A 6 6.14 -5.12 9.33
N GLU A 7 5.96 -6.10 8.46
CA GLU A 7 6.91 -7.19 8.25
C GLU A 7 8.26 -6.65 7.76
N PHE A 8 8.26 -5.76 6.77
CA PHE A 8 9.47 -5.14 6.25
C PHE A 8 10.23 -4.37 7.34
N ALA A 9 9.53 -3.61 8.17
CA ALA A 9 10.12 -2.90 9.31
C ALA A 9 10.80 -3.86 10.31
N ARG A 10 10.14 -4.98 10.63
CA ARG A 10 10.65 -5.98 11.59
C ARG A 10 11.85 -6.75 11.08
N ASN A 11 11.87 -7.08 9.80
CA ASN A 11 12.84 -8.00 9.22
C ASN A 11 13.98 -7.32 8.46
N VAL A 12 13.74 -6.18 7.82
CA VAL A 12 14.77 -5.43 7.09
C VAL A 12 15.43 -4.39 7.98
N LEU A 13 14.65 -3.58 8.72
CA LEU A 13 15.20 -2.56 9.63
C LEU A 13 15.49 -3.11 11.04
N GLY A 14 15.00 -4.31 11.36
CA GLY A 14 15.19 -4.91 12.67
C GLY A 14 14.32 -4.31 13.78
N TRP A 15 13.33 -3.47 13.46
CA TRP A 15 12.39 -2.87 14.42
C TRP A 15 11.39 -3.90 14.93
N LYS A 16 11.82 -4.76 15.85
CA LYS A 16 11.08 -5.96 16.27
C LYS A 16 9.68 -5.66 16.82
N THR A 17 9.50 -4.50 17.42
CA THR A 17 8.23 -4.07 18.01
C THR A 17 7.34 -3.31 17.02
N ALA A 18 7.80 -3.00 15.80
CA ALA A 18 7.02 -2.23 14.84
C ALA A 18 5.66 -2.86 14.59
N ASP A 19 4.59 -2.08 14.67
CA ASP A 19 3.22 -2.56 14.46
C ASP A 19 2.29 -1.43 14.00
N SER A 20 1.02 -1.76 13.80
CA SER A 20 -0.07 -0.81 13.69
C SER A 20 -0.54 -0.38 15.08
N THR A 21 -0.89 0.90 15.23
CA THR A 21 -1.59 1.36 16.43
C THR A 21 -2.99 0.76 16.59
N GLU A 22 -3.51 0.08 15.57
CA GLU A 22 -4.74 -0.73 15.69
C GLU A 22 -4.55 -1.96 16.59
N VAL A 23 -3.36 -2.56 16.54
CA VAL A 23 -3.05 -3.83 17.21
C VAL A 23 -2.29 -3.58 18.50
N ASP A 24 -1.28 -2.71 18.47
CA ASP A 24 -0.50 -2.31 19.63
C ASP A 24 -0.33 -0.79 19.66
N GLU A 25 -1.15 -0.11 20.45
CA GLU A 25 -1.05 1.34 20.65
C GLU A 25 0.26 1.78 21.32
N LYS A 26 0.99 0.85 21.96
CA LYS A 26 2.24 1.12 22.69
C LYS A 26 3.49 0.72 21.91
N THR A 27 3.34 0.30 20.65
CA THR A 27 4.49 0.00 19.78
C THR A 27 5.47 1.18 19.75
N GLU A 28 6.76 0.88 19.82
CA GLU A 28 7.83 1.88 19.68
C GLU A 28 7.89 2.44 18.25
N TYR A 29 7.47 1.65 17.26
CA TYR A 29 7.51 2.01 15.85
C TYR A 29 6.12 1.86 15.20
N PRO A 30 5.19 2.82 15.42
CA PRO A 30 3.86 2.82 14.80
C PRO A 30 3.94 3.16 13.30
N VAL A 31 4.41 2.21 12.50
CA VAL A 31 4.61 2.37 11.04
C VAL A 31 3.27 2.44 10.29
N ILE A 32 2.20 1.91 10.88
CA ILE A 32 0.82 2.10 10.46
C ILE A 32 0.08 2.78 11.60
N HIS A 33 -0.62 3.87 11.33
CA HIS A 33 -1.29 4.64 12.37
C HIS A 33 -2.59 5.27 11.91
N TRP A 34 -3.36 5.75 12.88
CA TRP A 34 -4.48 6.62 12.58
C TRP A 34 -3.98 8.05 12.30
N MET A 35 -4.43 8.68 11.20
CA MET A 35 -3.95 10.03 10.87
C MET A 35 -4.48 11.08 11.85
N PRO A 36 -3.61 11.85 12.54
CA PRO A 36 -4.02 12.86 13.51
C PRO A 36 -4.84 14.00 12.90
N ASP A 37 -4.67 14.30 11.61
CA ASP A 37 -5.38 15.39 10.92
C ASP A 37 -6.90 15.15 10.78
N GLN A 38 -7.39 13.97 11.19
CA GLN A 38 -8.82 13.69 11.34
C GLN A 38 -9.36 13.98 12.75
N LYS A 39 -8.55 14.43 13.72
CA LYS A 39 -8.98 14.72 15.10
C LYS A 39 -9.99 15.85 15.22
N ASP A 40 -9.96 16.83 14.32
CA ASP A 40 -10.90 17.96 14.33
C ASP A 40 -12.24 17.65 13.64
N ILE A 41 -12.40 16.46 13.06
CA ILE A 41 -13.66 16.02 12.46
C ILE A 41 -14.55 15.46 13.59
N LYS A 42 -15.30 16.36 14.24
CA LYS A 42 -16.22 16.10 15.38
C LYS A 42 -17.35 15.07 15.15
N ASN A 43 -17.38 14.40 14.00
CA ASN A 43 -18.35 13.34 13.73
C ASN A 43 -17.61 11.99 13.73
N LEU A 44 -17.91 11.17 14.75
CA LEU A 44 -17.42 9.79 14.93
C LEU A 44 -17.83 8.80 13.79
N GLY A 45 -18.30 9.32 12.65
CA GLY A 45 -18.50 8.60 11.37
C GLY A 45 -17.62 9.09 10.21
N GLY A 46 -16.84 10.16 10.38
CA GLY A 46 -16.12 10.88 9.31
C GLY A 46 -14.63 10.54 9.13
N THR A 47 -14.14 9.48 9.77
CA THR A 47 -12.70 9.11 9.78
C THR A 47 -12.35 8.00 8.78
N MET A 48 -13.37 7.40 8.16
CA MET A 48 -13.22 6.32 7.19
C MET A 48 -13.03 6.89 5.79
N ARG A 49 -11.91 6.55 5.14
CA ARG A 49 -11.77 6.74 3.69
C ARG A 49 -12.68 5.74 3.00
N LEU A 50 -13.76 6.26 2.43
CA LEU A 50 -14.78 5.48 1.73
C LEU A 50 -15.03 6.07 0.36
N GLY A 51 -14.99 5.24 -0.69
CA GLY A 51 -15.28 5.65 -2.05
C GLY A 51 -14.07 5.62 -2.98
N ALA A 52 -14.20 6.22 -4.15
CA ALA A 52 -13.14 6.27 -5.16
C ALA A 52 -12.20 7.46 -4.91
N TYR A 53 -10.90 7.20 -4.86
CA TYR A 53 -9.86 8.23 -4.70
C TYR A 53 -8.82 8.10 -5.79
N GLU A 54 -8.23 9.22 -6.16
CA GLU A 54 -7.12 9.31 -7.10
C GLU A 54 -5.83 8.77 -6.45
N CYS A 55 -5.06 8.01 -7.23
CA CYS A 55 -3.74 7.53 -6.87
C CYS A 55 -2.78 7.76 -8.05
N GLN A 56 -1.70 8.49 -7.78
CA GLN A 56 -0.62 8.79 -8.71
C GLN A 56 0.44 7.70 -8.62
N ILE A 57 0.72 7.04 -9.73
CA ILE A 57 1.62 5.88 -9.78
C ILE A 57 3.01 6.32 -10.25
N ALA A 58 4.07 5.90 -9.57
CA ALA A 58 5.45 6.15 -9.99
C ALA A 58 5.77 5.48 -11.33
N GLU A 59 6.53 6.14 -12.22
CA GLU A 59 6.82 5.64 -13.58
C GLU A 59 7.54 4.28 -13.59
N ASN A 60 8.52 4.11 -12.70
CA ASN A 60 9.29 2.88 -12.56
C ASN A 60 8.68 1.97 -11.49
N SER A 61 7.49 1.41 -11.75
CA SER A 61 6.79 0.51 -10.83
C SER A 61 6.12 -0.66 -11.53
N PHE A 62 5.91 -1.77 -10.81
CA PHE A 62 5.11 -2.88 -11.30
C PHE A 62 3.67 -2.45 -11.57
N ALA A 63 3.12 -1.60 -10.70
CA ALA A 63 1.79 -1.05 -10.89
C ALA A 63 1.68 -0.19 -12.15
N ARG A 64 2.64 0.68 -12.44
CA ARG A 64 2.61 1.50 -13.68
C ARG A 64 2.57 0.62 -14.91
N LYS A 65 3.40 -0.43 -14.93
CA LYS A 65 3.41 -1.40 -16.03
C LYS A 65 2.06 -2.12 -16.16
N ALA A 66 1.49 -2.59 -15.04
CA ALA A 66 0.22 -3.31 -15.04
C ALA A 66 -0.95 -2.43 -15.50
N TYR A 67 -1.09 -1.24 -14.93
CA TYR A 67 -2.17 -0.32 -15.30
C TYR A 67 -1.97 0.35 -16.66
N SER A 68 -0.73 0.58 -17.07
CA SER A 68 -0.39 1.42 -18.24
C SER A 68 -0.95 2.85 -18.14
N GLU A 69 -1.20 3.33 -16.93
CA GLU A 69 -1.76 4.64 -16.62
C GLU A 69 -0.96 5.33 -15.51
N ALA A 70 -0.88 6.66 -15.57
CA ALA A 70 -0.18 7.46 -14.55
C ALA A 70 -1.00 7.75 -13.31
N VAL A 71 -2.31 7.86 -13.51
CA VAL A 71 -3.26 8.28 -12.50
C VAL A 71 -4.41 7.29 -12.57
N ILE A 72 -4.72 6.65 -11.46
CA ILE A 72 -5.81 5.68 -11.35
C ILE A 72 -6.81 6.14 -10.29
N TRP A 73 -8.03 5.62 -10.40
CA TRP A 73 -9.10 5.88 -9.43
C TRP A 73 -9.56 4.57 -8.81
N GLU A 74 -9.26 4.36 -7.54
CA GLU A 74 -9.51 3.09 -6.85
C GLU A 74 -10.38 3.26 -5.61
N ARG A 75 -11.06 2.17 -5.21
CA ARG A 75 -12.02 2.21 -4.11
C ARG A 75 -11.35 1.91 -2.78
N HIS A 76 -11.52 2.80 -1.82
CA HIS A 76 -11.01 2.67 -0.45
C HIS A 76 -12.13 2.38 0.54
N ARG A 77 -11.79 1.62 1.58
CA ARG A 77 -12.63 1.40 2.77
C ARG A 77 -11.74 1.07 3.97
N HIS A 78 -11.02 2.06 4.48
CA HIS A 78 -10.11 1.89 5.61
C HIS A 78 -9.97 3.17 6.43
N ARG A 79 -9.22 3.08 7.55
CA ARG A 79 -9.01 4.17 8.52
C ARG A 79 -7.55 4.40 8.89
N PHE A 80 -6.75 3.33 8.86
CA PHE A 80 -5.34 3.37 9.24
C PHE A 80 -4.47 3.54 8.00
N GLU A 81 -3.48 4.41 8.12
CA GLU A 81 -2.61 4.84 7.04
C GLU A 81 -1.15 4.57 7.37
N PHE A 82 -0.32 4.57 6.33
CA PHE A 82 1.12 4.58 6.48
C PHE A 82 1.57 5.83 7.23
N ASN A 83 2.39 5.66 8.27
CA ASN A 83 2.91 6.77 9.03
C ASN A 83 4.13 7.40 8.34
N ASN A 84 3.96 8.60 7.81
CA ASN A 84 4.99 9.30 7.04
C ASN A 84 6.26 9.62 7.82
N ASN A 85 6.23 9.62 9.15
CA ASN A 85 7.44 9.78 9.96
C ASN A 85 8.46 8.65 9.70
N TYR A 86 8.01 7.49 9.22
CA TYR A 86 8.86 6.34 8.90
C TYR A 86 9.13 6.19 7.40
N ARG A 87 8.60 7.11 6.57
CA ARG A 87 8.71 7.06 5.10
C ARG A 87 10.16 6.93 4.65
N GLU A 88 10.99 7.88 5.09
CA GLU A 88 12.39 7.96 4.67
C GLU A 88 13.20 6.73 5.08
N ALA A 89 13.06 6.29 6.34
CA ALA A 89 13.77 5.12 6.84
C ALA A 89 13.39 3.85 6.07
N LEU A 90 12.10 3.64 5.81
CA LEU A 90 11.61 2.48 5.06
C LEU A 90 12.07 2.53 3.59
N THR A 91 12.04 3.70 2.95
CA THR A 91 12.50 3.85 1.57
C THR A 91 14.00 3.69 1.41
N ASN A 92 14.79 4.23 2.34
CA ASN A 92 16.25 4.08 2.34
C ASN A 92 16.67 2.61 2.56
N ALA A 93 15.84 1.83 3.25
CA ALA A 93 16.04 0.39 3.44
C ALA A 93 15.58 -0.46 2.24
N GLY A 94 14.98 0.13 1.21
CA GLY A 94 14.63 -0.53 -0.05
C GLY A 94 13.14 -0.77 -0.30
N LEU A 95 12.24 -0.37 0.61
CA LEU A 95 10.80 -0.39 0.33
C LEU A 95 10.47 0.75 -0.64
N THR A 96 9.83 0.46 -1.76
CA THR A 96 9.51 1.50 -2.75
C THR A 96 8.07 1.98 -2.55
N ILE A 97 7.85 3.29 -2.45
CA ILE A 97 6.50 3.87 -2.48
C ILE A 97 6.17 4.20 -3.93
N THR A 98 5.15 3.53 -4.47
CA THR A 98 4.82 3.62 -5.90
C THR A 98 3.43 4.18 -6.16
N GLY A 99 2.61 4.39 -5.14
CA GLY A 99 1.30 5.02 -5.27
C GLY A 99 1.06 6.04 -4.17
N LEU A 100 0.73 7.27 -4.55
CA LEU A 100 0.47 8.38 -3.63
C LEU A 100 -0.87 9.05 -3.92
N SER A 101 -1.49 9.65 -2.90
CA SER A 101 -2.56 10.63 -3.13
C SER A 101 -2.05 11.83 -3.95
N PRO A 102 -2.93 12.64 -4.56
CA PRO A 102 -2.52 13.75 -5.42
C PRO A 102 -1.68 14.82 -4.74
N ASP A 103 -1.84 14.97 -3.41
CA ASP A 103 -1.06 15.88 -2.57
C ASP A 103 0.25 15.25 -2.04
N GLY A 104 0.55 13.99 -2.39
CA GLY A 104 1.73 13.25 -1.97
C GLY A 104 1.72 12.80 -0.50
N ARG A 105 0.63 13.05 0.24
CA ARG A 105 0.58 12.80 1.69
C ARG A 105 0.27 11.35 2.01
N LEU A 106 -0.69 10.73 1.35
CA LEU A 106 -1.09 9.36 1.63
C LEU A 106 -0.31 8.39 0.77
N VAL A 107 0.16 7.30 1.39
CA VAL A 107 0.78 6.17 0.70
C VAL A 107 -0.29 5.16 0.37
N GLU A 108 -0.64 5.06 -0.90
CA GLU A 108 -1.69 4.17 -1.39
C GLU A 108 -1.12 2.80 -1.81
N MET A 109 0.16 2.77 -2.18
CA MET A 109 0.82 1.58 -2.68
C MET A 109 2.31 1.54 -2.35
N VAL A 110 2.76 0.37 -1.94
CA VAL A 110 4.17 0.03 -1.74
C VAL A 110 4.55 -1.18 -2.58
N GLU A 111 5.82 -1.22 -2.98
CA GLU A 111 6.43 -2.31 -3.73
C GLU A 111 7.77 -2.71 -3.12
N ASN A 112 8.21 -3.93 -3.39
CA ASN A 112 9.58 -4.36 -3.15
C ASN A 112 10.18 -4.83 -4.48
N GLN A 113 11.00 -3.97 -5.09
CA GLN A 113 11.54 -4.19 -6.43
C GLN A 113 12.62 -5.27 -6.51
N ASN A 114 13.10 -5.76 -5.36
CA ASN A 114 14.02 -6.90 -5.30
C ASN A 114 13.29 -8.25 -5.53
N ASN A 115 11.97 -8.24 -5.67
CA ASN A 115 11.16 -9.42 -5.98
C ASN A 115 10.58 -9.34 -7.39
N ARG A 116 10.24 -10.49 -7.97
CA ARG A 116 9.59 -10.57 -9.30
C ARG A 116 8.24 -9.87 -9.35
N TRP A 117 7.47 -10.00 -8.27
CA TRP A 117 6.22 -9.28 -8.05
C TRP A 117 5.96 -9.16 -6.56
N PHE A 118 5.98 -7.93 -6.06
CA PHE A 118 5.57 -7.61 -4.70
C PHE A 118 4.89 -6.25 -4.71
N VAL A 119 3.55 -6.25 -4.60
CA VAL A 119 2.72 -5.04 -4.64
C VAL A 119 1.74 -5.10 -3.48
N GLY A 120 1.79 -4.10 -2.60
CA GLY A 120 0.87 -3.93 -1.50
C GLY A 120 0.04 -2.67 -1.69
N VAL A 121 -1.28 -2.79 -1.78
CA VAL A 121 -2.21 -1.65 -1.93
C VAL A 121 -3.08 -1.43 -0.69
N GLN A 122 -3.53 -0.19 -0.50
CA GLN A 122 -4.54 0.21 0.49
C GLN A 122 -5.98 0.13 -0.02
N PHE A 123 -6.18 0.37 -1.32
CA PHE A 123 -7.49 0.23 -1.95
C PHE A 123 -7.89 -1.24 -2.16
N HIS A 124 -9.07 -1.43 -2.73
CA HIS A 124 -9.73 -2.70 -2.98
C HIS A 124 -9.85 -2.99 -4.50
N PRO A 125 -8.81 -3.57 -5.13
CA PRO A 125 -8.80 -3.95 -6.55
C PRO A 125 -10.00 -4.83 -6.96
N GLU A 126 -10.50 -5.65 -6.03
CA GLU A 126 -11.58 -6.60 -6.24
C GLU A 126 -12.87 -5.94 -6.72
N PHE A 127 -13.15 -4.70 -6.29
CA PHE A 127 -14.41 -4.02 -6.67
C PHE A 127 -14.42 -3.55 -8.12
N LYS A 128 -13.25 -3.39 -8.76
CA LYS A 128 -13.13 -2.98 -10.17
C LYS A 128 -12.83 -4.13 -11.13
N SER A 129 -12.49 -5.32 -10.62
CA SER A 129 -12.33 -6.52 -11.44
C SER A 129 -13.66 -6.98 -12.06
N ARG A 130 -13.64 -7.46 -13.31
CA ARG A 130 -14.79 -8.04 -14.03
C ARG A 130 -14.37 -9.33 -14.75
N PRO A 131 -15.29 -10.28 -15.02
CA PRO A 131 -14.95 -11.52 -15.71
C PRO A 131 -14.25 -11.33 -17.07
N ASN A 132 -14.68 -10.34 -17.85
CA ASN A 132 -14.12 -10.00 -19.16
C ASN A 132 -13.05 -8.90 -19.10
N ARG A 133 -12.77 -8.36 -17.92
CA ARG A 133 -11.77 -7.30 -17.69
C ARG A 133 -11.20 -7.47 -16.28
N PRO A 134 -10.30 -8.46 -16.08
CA PRO A 134 -9.70 -8.68 -14.78
C PRO A 134 -8.92 -7.43 -14.36
N HIS A 135 -8.90 -7.15 -13.06
CA HIS A 135 -8.16 -6.02 -12.54
C HIS A 135 -6.65 -6.16 -12.87
N PRO A 136 -5.97 -5.10 -13.34
CA PRO A 136 -4.58 -5.20 -13.82
C PRO A 136 -3.61 -5.84 -12.82
N LEU A 137 -3.68 -5.45 -11.54
CA LEU A 137 -2.80 -6.03 -10.51
C LEU A 137 -3.00 -7.55 -10.33
N PHE A 138 -4.21 -8.07 -10.51
CA PHE A 138 -4.46 -9.53 -10.42
C PHE A 138 -4.01 -10.24 -11.68
N ARG A 139 -4.29 -9.67 -12.85
CA ARG A 139 -3.84 -10.18 -14.16
C ARG A 139 -2.31 -10.34 -14.17
N ASP A 140 -1.60 -9.30 -13.76
CA ASP A 140 -0.14 -9.28 -13.81
C ASP A 140 0.48 -10.13 -12.71
N PHE A 141 -0.11 -10.19 -11.51
CA PHE A 141 0.31 -11.16 -10.48
C PHE A 141 0.28 -12.61 -11.01
N VAL A 142 -0.83 -13.02 -11.62
CA VAL A 142 -0.95 -14.36 -12.21
C VAL A 142 0.03 -14.54 -13.37
N SER A 143 0.20 -13.54 -14.23
CA SER A 143 1.16 -13.59 -15.33
C SER A 143 2.60 -13.78 -14.83
N GLU A 144 3.02 -13.08 -13.79
CA GLU A 144 4.35 -13.25 -13.19
C GLU A 144 4.50 -14.60 -12.49
N ALA A 145 3.45 -15.09 -11.83
CA ALA A 145 3.44 -16.41 -11.20
C ALA A 145 3.66 -17.54 -12.22
N LEU A 146 3.01 -17.47 -13.40
CA LEU A 146 3.12 -18.46 -14.47
C LEU A 146 4.51 -18.54 -15.12
N LYS A 147 5.33 -17.48 -15.00
CA LYS A 147 6.72 -17.50 -15.48
C LYS A 147 7.65 -18.23 -14.52
N THR A 148 7.14 -18.81 -13.45
CA THR A 148 7.93 -19.63 -12.54
C THR A 148 7.83 -21.07 -13.01
N GLU A 149 8.93 -21.60 -13.52
CA GLU A 149 9.07 -23.06 -13.63
C GLU A 149 9.13 -23.61 -12.21
N ILE A 150 8.08 -24.32 -11.82
CA ILE A 150 8.17 -25.19 -10.65
C ILE A 150 8.86 -26.43 -11.17
N GLU A 151 10.14 -26.62 -10.81
CA GLU A 151 10.74 -27.96 -10.87
C GLU A 151 9.88 -28.85 -9.95
N LEU A 152 9.10 -29.74 -10.56
CA LEU A 152 8.30 -30.76 -9.88
C LEU A 152 9.12 -32.03 -9.68
#